data_AF-A0A847M608-F1
#
_entry.id   AF-A0A847M608-F1
#
_cell.length_a   1.000
_cell.length_b   1.000
_cell.length_c   1.000
_cell.angle_alpha   90.00
_cell.angle_beta   90.00
_cell.angle_gamma   90.00
#
_symmetry.space_group_name_H-M   'P 1'
#
loop_
_entity.id
_entity.type
_entity.pdbx_description
1 polymer ?
#
loop_
_entity_poly.entity_id
_entity_poly.type
_entity_poly.pdbx_seq_one_letter_code
_entity_poly.pdbx_strand_id
1 'polypeptide(L)'
;MSEQVVFTPNDFQGSDAERINAAVNAAAEARGRVVIPRDNHAQDGHREIWLLDSAILVHSNTTLELNNCHIKLSDRCRDNMIRSANCGLGITEIEPMQRIRIYGVGDAVLEGADLPRATGDSGKALGLNTRATDAGTAGESKQQSTTMGHKRRCSYGTDAEVADESQISDWRNIGILMAFVEDFSISNLTIRESHCWAISLERCAHGTLRDLDFASTGVKMIDGTEQEILNQDGIDLRIGCHDILIENITGYSGDDLIALTALGSPDSVAGALASTQVSGGIGRSDGCDDIRNVIIRNVRGYSAGACSIIRLLNSSGLKLHGVLIDGLVDTAPPGKQSRAAVRLGDYRYGTGNPPVGDARAIIVTNISSRARQAILIGGSLCDSVIHNVISHGVDSQAVTIESDEVVVRDVTMTNIVSCADEQ
;
A
#
# COMPACT_ATOMS: atom_id res chain seq x y z
N MET A 1 35.62 11.75 -6.64
CA MET A 1 34.47 10.86 -6.45
C MET A 1 34.91 9.51 -6.96
N SER A 2 35.10 8.51 -6.10
CA SER A 2 35.37 7.14 -6.56
C SER A 2 34.12 6.64 -7.26
N GLU A 3 34.26 6.08 -8.46
CA GLU A 3 33.16 5.37 -9.12
C GLU A 3 32.63 4.29 -8.16
N GLN A 4 31.32 4.33 -7.88
CA GLN A 4 30.67 3.29 -7.10
C GLN A 4 30.62 2.03 -7.97
N VAL A 5 31.01 0.87 -7.40
CA VAL A 5 30.94 -0.41 -8.11
C VAL A 5 29.50 -0.70 -8.51
N VAL A 6 29.27 -1.06 -9.77
CA VAL A 6 27.95 -1.39 -10.32
C VAL A 6 27.84 -2.89 -10.55
N PHE A 7 26.74 -3.48 -10.11
CA PHE A 7 26.41 -4.89 -10.32
C PHE A 7 25.14 -4.98 -11.17
N THR A 8 25.13 -5.87 -12.16
CA THR A 8 23.94 -6.19 -12.93
C THR A 8 23.57 -7.67 -12.73
N PRO A 9 22.27 -8.02 -12.62
CA PRO A 9 21.84 -9.42 -12.55
C PRO A 9 22.27 -10.25 -13.78
N ASN A 10 22.60 -9.61 -14.90
CA ASN A 10 23.13 -10.28 -16.09
C ASN A 10 24.49 -10.95 -15.88
N ASP A 11 25.23 -10.59 -14.83
CA ASP A 11 26.53 -11.19 -14.49
C ASP A 11 26.39 -12.48 -13.65
N PHE A 12 25.16 -12.84 -13.24
CA PHE A 12 24.89 -13.95 -12.34
C PHE A 12 24.10 -15.07 -13.04
N GLN A 13 24.15 -16.26 -12.44
CA GLN A 13 23.46 -17.47 -12.94
C GLN A 13 22.24 -17.80 -12.07
N GLY A 14 21.27 -18.50 -12.64
CA GLY A 14 20.05 -18.93 -11.96
C GLY A 14 18.78 -18.36 -12.59
N SER A 15 17.66 -18.47 -11.87
CA SER A 15 16.43 -17.73 -12.18
C SER A 15 16.63 -16.22 -12.06
N ASP A 16 15.70 -15.41 -12.59
CA ASP A 16 15.81 -13.96 -12.49
C ASP A 16 15.87 -13.48 -11.04
N ALA A 17 15.06 -14.06 -10.15
CA ALA A 17 15.07 -13.74 -8.73
C ALA A 17 16.41 -14.11 -8.07
N GLU A 18 17.00 -15.26 -8.40
CA GLU A 18 18.32 -15.68 -7.90
C GLU A 18 19.42 -14.73 -8.38
N ARG A 19 19.39 -14.37 -9.66
CA ARG A 19 20.37 -13.47 -10.30
C ARG A 19 20.31 -12.06 -9.73
N ILE A 20 19.09 -11.53 -9.53
CA ILE A 20 18.90 -10.21 -8.93
C ILE A 20 19.38 -10.22 -7.47
N ASN A 21 18.99 -11.21 -6.68
CA ASN A 21 19.42 -11.29 -5.28
C ASN A 21 20.94 -11.49 -5.16
N ALA A 22 21.57 -12.23 -6.07
CA ALA A 22 23.03 -12.35 -6.11
C ALA A 22 23.72 -11.01 -6.39
N ALA A 23 23.18 -10.21 -7.31
CA ALA A 23 23.67 -8.84 -7.57
C ALA A 23 23.47 -7.93 -6.34
N VAL A 24 22.33 -8.03 -5.66
CA VAL A 24 22.05 -7.27 -4.44
C VAL A 24 23.01 -7.64 -3.31
N ASN A 25 23.28 -8.93 -3.09
CA ASN A 25 24.25 -9.40 -2.10
C ASN A 25 25.65 -8.88 -2.40
N ALA A 26 26.10 -9.00 -3.66
CA ALA A 26 27.41 -8.51 -4.07
C ALA A 26 27.54 -6.98 -3.90
N ALA A 27 26.48 -6.24 -4.22
CA ALA A 27 26.43 -4.79 -4.01
C ALA A 27 26.45 -4.41 -2.52
N ALA A 28 25.73 -5.14 -1.67
CA ALA A 28 25.72 -4.89 -0.23
C ALA A 28 27.10 -5.09 0.40
N GLU A 29 27.83 -6.13 0.00
CA GLU A 29 29.21 -6.40 0.44
C GLU A 29 30.19 -5.33 -0.04
N ALA A 30 30.08 -4.92 -1.30
CA ALA A 30 31.00 -3.97 -1.92
C ALA A 30 30.62 -2.49 -1.69
N ARG A 31 29.50 -2.20 -1.01
CA ARG A 31 28.86 -0.87 -0.96
C ARG A 31 28.60 -0.29 -2.36
N GLY A 32 28.30 -1.18 -3.31
CA GLY A 32 27.99 -0.88 -4.68
C GLY A 32 26.52 -0.50 -4.91
N ARG A 33 26.17 -0.35 -6.18
CA ARG A 33 24.79 -0.16 -6.65
C ARG A 33 24.40 -1.31 -7.57
N VAL A 34 23.17 -1.78 -7.46
CA VAL A 34 22.58 -2.72 -8.43
C VAL A 34 21.87 -1.94 -9.51
N VAL A 35 22.09 -2.31 -10.77
CA VAL A 35 21.31 -1.82 -11.92
C VAL A 35 20.63 -3.02 -12.56
N ILE A 36 19.30 -3.06 -12.50
CA ILE A 36 18.48 -4.02 -13.25
C ILE A 36 18.13 -3.35 -14.59
N PRO A 37 18.72 -3.80 -15.72
CA PRO A 37 18.49 -3.19 -17.01
C PRO A 37 17.20 -3.70 -17.67
N ARG A 38 16.77 -3.06 -18.76
CA ARG A 38 15.73 -3.56 -19.67
C ARG A 38 16.02 -4.98 -20.17
N ASP A 39 17.24 -5.21 -20.62
CA ASP A 39 17.66 -6.46 -21.25
C ASP A 39 17.94 -7.55 -20.21
N ASN A 40 17.12 -8.59 -20.22
CA ASN A 40 17.32 -9.79 -19.41
C ASN A 40 18.02 -10.88 -20.25
N HIS A 41 19.28 -11.18 -19.91
CA HIS A 41 20.06 -12.27 -20.51
C HIS A 41 19.77 -13.60 -19.79
N ALA A 42 18.53 -14.06 -19.89
CA ALA A 42 18.10 -15.29 -19.23
C ALA A 42 18.68 -16.54 -19.90
N GLN A 43 18.65 -17.66 -19.17
CA GLN A 43 19.19 -18.93 -19.67
C GLN A 43 18.43 -19.48 -20.88
N ASP A 44 17.14 -19.16 -21.00
CA ASP A 44 16.26 -19.55 -22.10
C ASP A 44 16.29 -18.56 -23.28
N GLY A 45 17.02 -17.45 -23.15
CA GLY A 45 17.22 -16.47 -24.20
C GLY A 45 17.07 -15.02 -23.73
N HIS A 46 17.17 -14.10 -24.68
CA HIS A 46 16.95 -12.67 -24.42
C HIS A 46 15.46 -12.39 -24.16
N ARG A 47 15.18 -11.62 -23.11
CA ARG A 47 13.84 -11.15 -22.72
C ARG A 47 13.91 -9.66 -22.35
N GLU A 48 12.79 -8.95 -22.47
CA GLU A 48 12.64 -7.58 -21.96
C GLU A 48 11.83 -7.51 -20.66
N ILE A 49 11.72 -8.66 -19.98
CA ILE A 49 10.98 -8.83 -18.74
C ILE A 49 11.80 -9.66 -17.75
N TRP A 50 11.75 -9.29 -16.47
CA TRP A 50 12.30 -10.03 -15.35
C TRP A 50 11.17 -10.68 -14.57
N LEU A 51 11.18 -12.01 -14.44
CA LEU A 51 10.13 -12.77 -13.76
C LEU A 51 10.57 -13.15 -12.34
N LEU A 52 9.90 -12.59 -11.34
CA LEU A 52 10.21 -12.89 -9.95
C LEU A 52 9.39 -14.07 -9.44
N ASP A 53 10.07 -15.14 -9.03
CA ASP A 53 9.49 -16.26 -8.27
C ASP A 53 9.60 -16.07 -6.74
N SER A 54 10.39 -15.08 -6.30
CA SER A 54 10.60 -14.70 -4.90
C SER A 54 11.01 -13.22 -4.80
N ALA A 55 10.93 -12.65 -3.60
CA ALA A 55 11.22 -11.24 -3.39
C ALA A 55 12.69 -10.88 -3.67
N ILE A 56 12.89 -9.67 -4.19
CA ILE A 56 14.19 -8.99 -4.15
C ILE A 56 14.44 -8.54 -2.70
N LEU A 57 15.45 -9.11 -2.05
CA LEU A 57 15.79 -8.81 -0.66
C LEU A 57 16.80 -7.67 -0.59
N VAL A 58 16.34 -6.47 -0.25
CA VAL A 58 17.22 -5.29 -0.12
C VAL A 58 17.86 -5.23 1.26
N HIS A 59 19.15 -4.90 1.32
CA HIS A 59 19.95 -4.78 2.55
C HIS A 59 20.24 -3.32 2.93
N SER A 60 20.73 -3.06 4.15
CA SER A 60 21.18 -1.73 4.53
C SER A 60 22.27 -1.24 3.56
N ASN A 61 22.25 0.05 3.21
CA ASN A 61 23.14 0.66 2.21
C ASN A 61 22.89 0.24 0.75
N THR A 62 21.82 -0.50 0.47
CA THR A 62 21.51 -0.91 -0.90
C THR A 62 21.03 0.29 -1.71
N THR A 63 21.58 0.44 -2.91
CA THR A 63 21.01 1.28 -3.96
C THR A 63 20.59 0.37 -5.10
N LEU A 64 19.30 0.30 -5.38
CA LEU A 64 18.67 -0.51 -6.42
C LEU A 64 18.10 0.42 -7.50
N GLU A 65 18.74 0.41 -8.66
CA GLU A 65 18.32 1.14 -9.85
C GLU A 65 17.55 0.20 -10.79
N LEU A 66 16.33 0.59 -11.16
CA LEU A 66 15.47 -0.07 -12.13
C LEU A 66 15.51 0.72 -13.44
N ASN A 67 16.33 0.29 -14.40
CA ASN A 67 16.66 1.08 -15.58
C ASN A 67 15.91 0.60 -16.82
N ASN A 68 14.84 1.33 -17.19
CA ASN A 68 13.93 1.00 -18.28
C ASN A 68 13.42 -0.46 -18.24
N CYS A 69 13.39 -1.06 -17.05
CA CYS A 69 13.11 -2.47 -16.88
C CYS A 69 11.65 -2.71 -16.54
N HIS A 70 11.16 -3.85 -17.00
CA HIS A 70 9.87 -4.38 -16.61
C HIS A 70 10.09 -5.59 -15.71
N ILE A 71 9.75 -5.46 -14.43
CA ILE A 71 9.76 -6.55 -13.46
C ILE A 71 8.33 -7.00 -13.22
N LYS A 72 8.09 -8.30 -13.33
CA LYS A 72 6.77 -8.91 -13.14
C LYS A 72 6.86 -10.08 -12.17
N LEU A 73 5.90 -10.20 -11.26
CA LEU A 73 5.75 -11.43 -10.47
C LEU A 73 5.35 -12.58 -11.41
N SER A 74 6.00 -13.73 -11.28
CA SER A 74 5.57 -14.92 -12.00
C SER A 74 4.26 -15.48 -11.42
N ASP A 75 3.56 -16.30 -12.20
CA ASP A 75 2.37 -17.04 -11.73
C ASP A 75 2.71 -18.10 -10.67
N ARG A 76 4.00 -18.31 -10.38
CA ARG A 76 4.48 -19.21 -9.33
C ARG A 76 4.83 -18.48 -8.04
N CYS A 77 4.93 -17.15 -8.09
CA CYS A 77 5.34 -16.36 -6.94
C CYS A 77 4.26 -16.31 -5.87
N ARG A 78 4.70 -16.45 -4.62
CA ARG A 78 3.91 -16.17 -3.42
C ARG A 78 4.81 -15.49 -2.39
N ASP A 79 5.32 -14.34 -2.81
CA ASP A 79 6.21 -13.47 -2.04
C ASP A 79 6.10 -12.04 -2.60
N ASN A 80 6.73 -11.08 -1.93
CA ASN A 80 6.74 -9.69 -2.36
C ASN A 80 7.51 -9.50 -3.68
N MET A 81 7.36 -8.34 -4.33
CA MET A 81 8.30 -7.94 -5.40
C MET A 81 9.64 -7.52 -4.81
N ILE A 82 9.60 -6.68 -3.78
CA ILE A 82 10.77 -6.19 -3.05
C ILE A 82 10.47 -6.24 -1.55
N ARG A 83 11.40 -6.77 -0.75
CA ARG A 83 11.27 -6.82 0.72
C ARG A 83 12.57 -6.44 1.41
N SER A 84 12.49 -5.69 2.52
CA SER A 84 13.67 -5.51 3.37
C SER A 84 14.11 -6.84 3.98
N ALA A 85 15.41 -7.15 3.89
CA ALA A 85 15.91 -8.48 4.23
C ALA A 85 15.77 -8.86 5.73
N ASN A 86 15.48 -7.90 6.60
CA ASN A 86 15.31 -8.08 8.05
C ASN A 86 13.92 -8.58 8.47
N CYS A 87 12.95 -8.72 7.57
CA CYS A 87 11.62 -9.21 7.89
C CYS A 87 11.21 -10.30 6.90
N GLY A 88 10.30 -11.18 7.29
CA GLY A 88 9.84 -12.29 6.46
C GLY A 88 9.43 -13.52 7.27
N LEU A 89 9.11 -14.60 6.57
CA LEU A 89 8.61 -15.83 7.20
C LEU A 89 9.58 -16.36 8.25
N GLY A 90 9.10 -16.51 9.48
CA GLY A 90 9.88 -17.02 10.60
C GLY A 90 10.86 -16.03 11.24
N ILE A 91 10.94 -14.79 10.75
CA ILE A 91 11.73 -13.74 11.40
C ILE A 91 10.85 -13.04 12.45
N THR A 92 11.04 -13.41 13.71
CA THR A 92 10.25 -12.89 14.84
C THR A 92 10.87 -11.65 15.49
N GLU A 93 12.17 -11.47 15.36
CA GLU A 93 12.91 -10.30 15.83
C GLU A 93 13.44 -9.53 14.61
N ILE A 94 12.98 -8.29 14.43
CA ILE A 94 13.32 -7.49 13.25
C ILE A 94 14.39 -6.49 13.62
N GLU A 95 15.60 -6.75 13.12
CA GLU A 95 16.75 -5.87 13.30
C GLU A 95 16.60 -4.58 12.47
N PRO A 96 16.89 -3.40 13.02
CA PRO A 96 16.84 -2.15 12.26
C PRO A 96 17.74 -2.14 11.02
N MET A 97 17.24 -1.52 9.96
CA MET A 97 17.94 -1.32 8.70
C MET A 97 17.97 0.15 8.31
N GLN A 98 18.90 0.53 7.44
CA GLN A 98 19.03 1.94 7.04
C GLN A 98 19.59 2.14 5.64
N ARG A 99 19.35 3.33 5.08
CA ARG A 99 20.02 3.84 3.87
C ARG A 99 19.73 2.98 2.64
N ILE A 100 18.46 2.66 2.43
CA ILE A 100 17.95 1.90 1.28
C ILE A 100 17.40 2.86 0.24
N ARG A 101 17.85 2.75 -1.01
CA ARG A 101 17.35 3.56 -2.13
C ARG A 101 16.86 2.66 -3.25
N ILE A 102 15.61 2.81 -3.65
CA ILE A 102 15.00 2.11 -4.77
C ILE A 102 14.50 3.18 -5.74
N TYR A 103 15.00 3.20 -6.97
CA TYR A 103 14.54 4.19 -7.94
C TYR A 103 14.53 3.69 -9.37
N GLY A 104 13.60 4.21 -10.16
CA GLY A 104 13.55 3.99 -11.60
C GLY A 104 14.37 5.01 -12.38
N VAL A 105 14.89 4.60 -13.53
CA VAL A 105 15.45 5.47 -14.58
C VAL A 105 14.72 5.16 -15.88
N GLY A 106 14.12 6.18 -16.49
CA GLY A 106 13.24 5.97 -17.65
C GLY A 106 11.94 5.29 -17.23
N ASP A 107 11.50 4.29 -18.00
CA ASP A 107 10.25 3.56 -17.76
C ASP A 107 10.49 2.31 -16.90
N ALA A 108 10.40 2.47 -15.57
CA ALA A 108 10.56 1.38 -14.61
C ALA A 108 9.20 0.87 -14.12
N VAL A 109 8.84 -0.35 -14.52
CA VAL A 109 7.52 -0.93 -14.25
C VAL A 109 7.64 -2.13 -13.32
N LEU A 110 6.84 -2.12 -12.27
CA LEU A 110 6.58 -3.26 -11.39
C LEU A 110 5.14 -3.74 -11.62
N GLU A 111 4.97 -5.01 -12.03
CA GLU A 111 3.68 -5.58 -12.41
C GLU A 111 3.38 -6.88 -11.66
N GLY A 112 2.14 -7.05 -11.18
CA GLY A 112 1.70 -8.33 -10.62
C GLY A 112 1.54 -9.44 -11.67
N ALA A 113 1.55 -10.70 -11.22
CA ALA A 113 1.34 -11.89 -12.03
C ALA A 113 0.04 -11.88 -12.86
N ASP A 114 0.02 -12.69 -13.92
CA ASP A 114 -1.14 -12.90 -14.78
C ASP A 114 -2.17 -13.81 -14.08
N LEU A 115 -1.69 -14.90 -13.49
CA LEU A 115 -2.45 -15.87 -12.70
C LEU A 115 -1.86 -15.91 -11.28
N PRO A 116 -2.19 -14.93 -10.41
CA PRO A 116 -1.60 -14.85 -9.09
C PRO A 116 -2.02 -16.02 -8.20
N ARG A 117 -1.06 -16.54 -7.44
CA ARG A 117 -1.29 -17.60 -6.45
C ARG A 117 -2.18 -17.17 -5.30
N ALA A 118 -1.99 -15.94 -4.83
CA ALA A 118 -2.74 -15.34 -3.75
C ALA A 118 -2.81 -13.82 -3.94
N THR A 119 -3.91 -13.21 -3.53
CA THR A 119 -4.11 -11.75 -3.53
C THR A 119 -4.89 -11.28 -2.30
N GLY A 120 -4.86 -9.99 -1.99
CA GLY A 120 -5.53 -9.38 -0.86
C GLY A 120 -4.74 -9.43 0.45
N ASP A 121 -5.27 -8.73 1.45
CA ASP A 121 -4.72 -8.67 2.81
C ASP A 121 -5.11 -9.89 3.64
N SER A 122 -4.59 -9.99 4.86
CA SER A 122 -4.92 -11.10 5.77
C SER A 122 -6.34 -11.11 6.29
N GLY A 123 -7.16 -10.11 5.92
CA GLY A 123 -8.60 -10.09 6.07
C GLY A 123 -9.32 -10.99 5.06
N LYS A 124 -8.68 -11.43 3.97
CA LYS A 124 -9.33 -12.16 2.86
C LYS A 124 -9.08 -13.66 2.88
N ALA A 125 -10.09 -14.39 2.44
CA ALA A 125 -9.95 -15.79 2.05
C ALA A 125 -9.57 -15.86 0.56
N LEU A 126 -8.85 -16.89 0.14
CA LEU A 126 -8.60 -17.13 -1.29
C LEU A 126 -9.83 -17.74 -1.97
N GLY A 127 -10.05 -17.41 -3.23
CA GLY A 127 -11.08 -18.07 -4.05
C GLY A 127 -10.79 -18.02 -5.54
N LEU A 128 -11.11 -19.10 -6.26
CA LEU A 128 -10.96 -19.17 -7.72
C LEU A 128 -12.03 -18.36 -8.48
N ASN A 129 -13.21 -18.22 -7.88
CA ASN A 129 -14.35 -17.47 -8.41
C ASN A 129 -14.84 -16.50 -7.34
N THR A 130 -14.41 -15.25 -7.47
CA THR A 130 -14.61 -14.19 -6.47
C THR A 130 -15.91 -13.41 -6.67
N ARG A 131 -16.51 -13.50 -7.87
CA ARG A 131 -17.86 -13.02 -8.18
C ARG A 131 -18.73 -14.23 -8.48
N ALA A 132 -19.80 -14.43 -7.73
CA ALA A 132 -20.64 -15.61 -7.89
C ALA A 132 -21.66 -15.44 -9.03
N THR A 133 -21.96 -16.54 -9.73
CA THR A 133 -23.21 -16.73 -10.49
C THR A 133 -24.12 -17.82 -9.91
N ASP A 134 -23.64 -18.64 -8.95
CA ASP A 134 -24.27 -19.97 -8.77
C ASP A 134 -25.02 -20.19 -7.44
N ALA A 135 -25.11 -19.19 -6.54
CA ALA A 135 -25.95 -19.32 -5.33
C ALA A 135 -26.38 -17.99 -4.63
N GLY A 136 -26.36 -16.85 -5.32
CA GLY A 136 -26.73 -15.55 -4.74
C GLY A 136 -26.21 -14.42 -5.60
N THR A 137 -27.13 -13.66 -6.19
CA THR A 137 -27.00 -12.47 -7.05
C THR A 137 -25.72 -12.34 -7.89
N ALA A 138 -25.87 -12.46 -9.22
CA ALA A 138 -24.78 -12.17 -10.16
C ALA A 138 -24.18 -10.77 -9.90
N GLY A 139 -22.86 -10.72 -9.69
CA GLY A 139 -22.12 -9.48 -9.46
C GLY A 139 -21.81 -9.14 -8.00
N GLU A 140 -22.23 -9.95 -7.02
CA GLU A 140 -21.83 -9.78 -5.62
C GLU A 140 -20.50 -10.48 -5.29
N SER A 141 -19.69 -9.83 -4.44
CA SER A 141 -18.45 -10.38 -3.91
C SER A 141 -18.70 -11.64 -3.07
N LYS A 142 -18.01 -12.72 -3.39
CA LYS A 142 -18.13 -13.99 -2.64
C LYS A 142 -17.59 -13.84 -1.23
N GLN A 143 -18.24 -14.49 -0.28
CA GLN A 143 -17.72 -14.68 1.08
C GLN A 143 -17.59 -16.17 1.39
N GLN A 144 -16.52 -16.55 2.09
CA GLN A 144 -16.30 -17.92 2.56
C GLN A 144 -16.12 -17.96 4.07
N SER A 145 -16.63 -19.03 4.69
CA SER A 145 -16.34 -19.35 6.08
C SER A 145 -14.93 -19.91 6.18
N THR A 146 -14.11 -19.32 7.02
CA THR A 146 -12.79 -19.87 7.35
C THR A 146 -12.88 -21.04 8.32
N THR A 147 -11.77 -21.77 8.50
CA THR A 147 -11.60 -22.80 9.53
C THR A 147 -11.90 -22.30 10.95
N MET A 148 -11.82 -20.98 11.18
CA MET A 148 -12.17 -20.32 12.44
C MET A 148 -13.63 -19.80 12.49
N GLY A 149 -14.50 -20.18 11.55
CA GLY A 149 -15.92 -19.82 11.53
C GLY A 149 -16.25 -18.38 11.11
N HIS A 150 -15.24 -17.53 10.86
CA HIS A 150 -15.44 -16.17 10.37
C HIS A 150 -15.74 -16.15 8.87
N LYS A 151 -16.77 -15.41 8.45
CA LYS A 151 -17.03 -15.09 7.04
C LYS A 151 -16.07 -13.99 6.57
N ARG A 152 -15.29 -14.26 5.53
CA ARG A 152 -14.37 -13.31 4.90
C ARG A 152 -14.76 -13.10 3.44
N ARG A 153 -14.54 -11.90 2.92
CA ARG A 153 -14.58 -11.67 1.46
C ARG A 153 -13.47 -12.47 0.78
N CYS A 154 -13.74 -12.99 -0.40
CA CYS A 154 -12.78 -13.71 -1.20
C CYS A 154 -11.98 -12.76 -2.09
N SER A 155 -10.67 -12.94 -2.15
CA SER A 155 -9.80 -12.35 -3.18
C SER A 155 -9.25 -13.48 -4.05
N TYR A 156 -8.92 -13.20 -5.31
CA TYR A 156 -8.53 -14.25 -6.24
C TYR A 156 -7.19 -14.90 -5.87
N GLY A 157 -7.06 -16.20 -6.08
CA GLY A 157 -5.77 -16.87 -5.99
C GLY A 157 -5.85 -18.32 -6.45
N THR A 158 -4.89 -18.77 -7.26
CA THR A 158 -4.84 -20.16 -7.73
C THR A 158 -4.52 -21.17 -6.62
N ASP A 159 -4.02 -20.72 -5.47
CA ASP A 159 -3.80 -21.56 -4.29
C ASP A 159 -5.10 -21.87 -3.54
N ALA A 160 -6.22 -21.25 -3.92
CA ALA A 160 -7.51 -21.54 -3.31
C ALA A 160 -7.87 -23.03 -3.51
N GLU A 161 -8.30 -23.67 -2.43
CA GLU A 161 -8.70 -25.08 -2.36
C GLU A 161 -7.56 -26.09 -2.65
N VAL A 162 -6.32 -25.62 -2.77
CA VAL A 162 -5.13 -26.48 -2.88
C VAL A 162 -4.70 -26.96 -1.49
N ALA A 163 -4.52 -28.27 -1.34
CA ALA A 163 -4.06 -28.87 -0.09
C ALA A 163 -2.68 -28.33 0.31
N ASP A 164 -2.45 -28.16 1.62
CA ASP A 164 -1.20 -27.67 2.23
C ASP A 164 -0.81 -26.21 1.88
N GLU A 165 -1.54 -25.53 1.01
CA GLU A 165 -1.39 -24.11 0.75
C GLU A 165 -2.23 -23.25 1.71
N SER A 166 -1.71 -22.08 2.08
CA SER A 166 -2.47 -21.16 2.94
C SER A 166 -3.70 -20.64 2.19
N GLN A 167 -4.87 -20.85 2.79
CA GLN A 167 -6.18 -20.42 2.26
C GLN A 167 -6.58 -19.00 2.70
N ILE A 168 -5.68 -18.34 3.44
CA ILE A 168 -5.80 -16.96 3.89
C ILE A 168 -4.63 -16.20 3.29
N SER A 169 -4.93 -15.00 2.80
CA SER A 169 -3.94 -14.07 2.29
C SER A 169 -3.10 -13.48 3.42
N ASP A 170 -1.97 -12.85 3.10
CA ASP A 170 -1.05 -12.29 4.10
C ASP A 170 -0.07 -11.29 3.46
N TRP A 171 0.87 -10.79 4.27
CA TRP A 171 1.88 -9.80 3.90
C TRP A 171 2.73 -10.18 2.68
N ARG A 172 2.78 -11.46 2.28
CA ARG A 172 3.51 -11.89 1.07
C ARG A 172 2.92 -11.32 -0.22
N ASN A 173 1.66 -10.91 -0.22
CA ASN A 173 1.01 -10.34 -1.40
C ASN A 173 1.33 -8.84 -1.62
N ILE A 174 2.04 -8.20 -0.69
CA ILE A 174 2.40 -6.77 -0.77
C ILE A 174 3.49 -6.59 -1.85
N GLY A 175 3.43 -5.52 -2.65
CA GLY A 175 4.42 -5.25 -3.69
C GLY A 175 5.81 -4.97 -3.11
N ILE A 176 5.98 -3.81 -2.47
CA ILE A 176 7.18 -3.40 -1.75
C ILE A 176 6.89 -3.41 -0.25
N LEU A 177 7.63 -4.21 0.52
CA LEU A 177 7.44 -4.34 1.96
C LEU A 177 8.72 -3.98 2.72
N MET A 178 8.68 -2.99 3.59
CA MET A 178 9.80 -2.65 4.46
C MET A 178 9.37 -2.57 5.93
N ALA A 179 10.18 -3.12 6.82
CA ALA A 179 9.95 -3.06 8.26
C ALA A 179 11.20 -2.55 8.99
N PHE A 180 11.04 -1.63 9.95
CA PHE A 180 12.16 -1.07 10.74
C PHE A 180 13.30 -0.52 9.88
N VAL A 181 12.95 0.20 8.81
CA VAL A 181 13.94 0.84 7.90
C VAL A 181 13.96 2.34 8.13
N GLU A 182 15.15 2.90 8.34
CA GLU A 182 15.37 4.35 8.42
C GLU A 182 16.18 4.88 7.22
N ASP A 183 16.11 6.19 6.97
CA ASP A 183 16.87 6.88 5.91
C ASP A 183 16.66 6.25 4.51
N PHE A 184 15.41 6.10 4.08
CA PHE A 184 15.08 5.39 2.83
C PHE A 184 14.46 6.29 1.76
N SER A 185 14.56 5.86 0.50
CA SER A 185 13.84 6.50 -0.62
C SER A 185 13.30 5.48 -1.63
N ILE A 186 12.05 5.67 -2.05
CA ILE A 186 11.40 4.94 -3.15
C ILE A 186 10.93 5.97 -4.18
N SER A 187 11.38 5.89 -5.43
CA SER A 187 11.02 6.94 -6.41
C SER A 187 11.02 6.55 -7.88
N ASN A 188 10.25 7.29 -8.68
CA ASN A 188 10.19 7.18 -10.14
C ASN A 188 9.83 5.76 -10.60
N LEU A 189 8.74 5.20 -10.06
CA LEU A 189 8.26 3.85 -10.37
C LEU A 189 6.80 3.89 -10.81
N THR A 190 6.46 3.04 -11.77
CA THR A 190 5.08 2.67 -12.08
C THR A 190 4.79 1.31 -11.45
N ILE A 191 3.75 1.22 -10.61
CA ILE A 191 3.31 -0.04 -9.99
C ILE A 191 1.89 -0.34 -10.45
N ARG A 192 1.70 -1.49 -11.11
CA ARG A 192 0.41 -1.89 -11.67
C ARG A 192 0.02 -3.31 -11.29
N GLU A 193 -1.29 -3.59 -11.30
CA GLU A 193 -1.82 -4.93 -11.08
C GLU A 193 -1.34 -5.56 -9.75
N SER A 194 -1.16 -4.75 -8.70
CA SER A 194 -0.62 -5.20 -7.42
C SER A 194 -1.44 -6.35 -6.81
N HIS A 195 -0.81 -7.32 -6.15
CA HIS A 195 -1.58 -8.45 -5.57
C HIS A 195 -2.29 -8.07 -4.27
N CYS A 196 -1.88 -6.98 -3.65
CA CYS A 196 -2.45 -6.37 -2.45
C CYS A 196 -1.94 -4.91 -2.45
N TRP A 197 -1.60 -4.37 -1.28
CA TRP A 197 -0.96 -3.08 -1.11
C TRP A 197 0.31 -3.01 -1.96
N ALA A 198 0.43 -1.99 -2.79
CA ALA A 198 1.57 -1.83 -3.67
C ALA A 198 2.84 -1.50 -2.88
N ILE A 199 2.75 -0.68 -1.83
CA ILE A 199 3.85 -0.37 -0.91
C ILE A 199 3.32 -0.42 0.52
N SER A 200 3.96 -1.17 1.42
CA SER A 200 3.69 -1.15 2.86
C SER A 200 4.96 -0.92 3.65
N LEU A 201 4.93 0.09 4.51
CA LEU A 201 6.03 0.47 5.39
C LEU A 201 5.59 0.30 6.84
N GLU A 202 6.40 -0.41 7.63
CA GLU A 202 6.08 -0.72 9.02
C GLU A 202 7.22 -0.26 9.92
N ARG A 203 6.92 0.66 10.87
CA ARG A 203 7.94 1.22 11.77
C ARG A 203 9.16 1.80 11.05
N CYS A 204 8.92 2.41 9.88
CA CYS A 204 9.96 3.01 9.07
C CYS A 204 10.04 4.52 9.34
N ALA A 205 11.23 5.11 9.27
CA ALA A 205 11.38 6.55 9.54
C ALA A 205 12.34 7.26 8.58
N HIS A 206 12.27 8.59 8.55
CA HIS A 206 13.19 9.43 7.77
C HIS A 206 13.18 9.06 6.27
N GLY A 207 11.97 8.94 5.71
CA GLY A 207 11.73 8.37 4.40
C GLY A 207 11.23 9.36 3.35
N THR A 208 11.44 9.05 2.08
CA THR A 208 10.80 9.76 0.96
C THR A 208 10.22 8.78 -0.05
N LEU A 209 8.94 8.94 -0.36
CA LEU A 209 8.25 8.27 -1.46
C LEU A 209 7.85 9.35 -2.47
N ARG A 210 8.38 9.28 -3.69
CA ARG A 210 8.11 10.36 -4.66
C ARG A 210 8.08 9.93 -6.11
N ASP A 211 7.30 10.65 -6.90
CA ASP A 211 7.21 10.42 -8.35
C ASP A 211 6.75 8.97 -8.63
N LEU A 212 5.62 8.57 -8.04
CA LEU A 212 5.07 7.22 -8.13
C LEU A 212 3.74 7.23 -8.87
N ASP A 213 3.58 6.30 -9.80
CA ASP A 213 2.34 6.10 -10.56
C ASP A 213 1.74 4.73 -10.25
N PHE A 214 0.42 4.69 -10.02
CA PHE A 214 -0.31 3.46 -9.69
C PHE A 214 -1.36 3.13 -10.75
N ALA A 215 -1.50 1.85 -11.07
CA ALA A 215 -2.57 1.37 -11.94
C ALA A 215 -3.09 0.01 -11.48
N SER A 216 -3.99 0.04 -10.49
CA SER A 216 -4.68 -1.15 -9.96
C SER A 216 -6.19 -0.87 -9.85
N THR A 217 -7.04 -1.77 -10.35
CA THR A 217 -8.50 -1.51 -10.47
C THR A 217 -9.40 -2.15 -9.41
N GLY A 218 -8.84 -2.98 -8.54
CA GLY A 218 -9.57 -3.84 -7.59
C GLY A 218 -10.09 -5.14 -8.22
N VAL A 219 -9.81 -5.34 -9.51
CA VAL A 219 -10.26 -6.46 -10.33
C VAL A 219 -9.24 -6.80 -11.40
N LYS A 220 -9.25 -8.05 -11.88
CA LYS A 220 -8.45 -8.52 -13.01
C LYS A 220 -9.26 -9.48 -13.88
N MET A 221 -9.09 -9.40 -15.20
CA MET A 221 -9.66 -10.38 -16.12
C MET A 221 -8.77 -11.63 -16.15
N ILE A 222 -9.31 -12.76 -15.71
CA ILE A 222 -8.61 -14.05 -15.68
C ILE A 222 -9.49 -15.07 -16.41
N ASP A 223 -8.94 -15.69 -17.45
CA ASP A 223 -9.65 -16.67 -18.30
C ASP A 223 -11.03 -16.18 -18.79
N GLY A 224 -11.11 -14.90 -19.17
CA GLY A 224 -12.35 -14.27 -19.65
C GLY A 224 -13.37 -13.92 -18.56
N THR A 225 -13.03 -14.08 -17.28
CA THR A 225 -13.89 -13.75 -16.14
C THR A 225 -13.27 -12.63 -15.30
N GLU A 226 -14.07 -11.65 -14.89
CA GLU A 226 -13.60 -10.60 -13.98
C GLU A 226 -13.53 -11.14 -12.55
N GLN A 227 -12.34 -11.11 -11.96
CA GLN A 227 -12.06 -11.56 -10.61
C GLN A 227 -11.70 -10.38 -9.71
N GLU A 228 -12.16 -10.37 -8.46
CA GLU A 228 -11.77 -9.40 -7.44
C GLU A 228 -10.33 -9.63 -6.98
N ILE A 229 -9.56 -8.53 -6.98
CA ILE A 229 -8.23 -8.43 -6.39
C ILE A 229 -8.35 -7.36 -5.30
N LEU A 230 -8.62 -7.79 -4.08
CA LEU A 230 -8.97 -6.90 -2.98
C LEU A 230 -7.73 -6.25 -2.35
N ASN A 231 -7.94 -5.15 -1.62
CA ASN A 231 -6.88 -4.41 -0.93
C ASN A 231 -5.73 -4.00 -1.85
N GLN A 232 -6.04 -3.51 -3.05
CA GLN A 232 -5.02 -2.94 -3.92
C GLN A 232 -4.79 -1.48 -3.58
N ASP A 233 -4.32 -1.23 -2.35
CA ASP A 233 -3.92 0.08 -1.89
C ASP A 233 -2.63 0.54 -2.59
N GLY A 234 -2.39 1.85 -2.69
CA GLY A 234 -1.15 2.39 -3.27
C GLY A 234 0.01 2.40 -2.26
N ILE A 235 -0.09 3.26 -1.24
CA ILE A 235 0.94 3.43 -0.21
C ILE A 235 0.31 3.26 1.17
N ASP A 236 0.83 2.32 1.96
CA ASP A 236 0.46 2.09 3.35
C ASP A 236 1.61 2.45 4.30
N LEU A 237 1.39 3.41 5.19
CA LEU A 237 2.20 3.58 6.38
C LEU A 237 1.50 2.88 7.55
N ARG A 238 2.14 1.87 8.12
CA ARG A 238 1.69 1.15 9.32
C ARG A 238 2.29 1.77 10.58
N ILE A 239 1.88 1.22 11.73
CA ILE A 239 2.31 1.68 13.06
C ILE A 239 3.82 1.94 13.14
N GLY A 240 4.19 3.02 13.84
CA GLY A 240 5.56 3.49 14.05
C GLY A 240 6.21 4.20 12.89
N CYS A 241 5.49 4.47 11.79
CA CYS A 241 6.04 5.25 10.69
C CYS A 241 6.12 6.74 11.05
N HIS A 242 7.29 7.38 10.88
CA HIS A 242 7.41 8.81 11.14
C HIS A 242 8.48 9.56 10.35
N ASP A 243 8.32 10.88 10.24
CA ASP A 243 9.24 11.77 9.50
C ASP A 243 9.37 11.35 8.03
N ILE A 244 8.22 11.21 7.35
CA ILE A 244 8.11 10.71 5.97
C ILE A 244 7.47 11.75 5.06
N LEU A 245 8.07 11.93 3.89
CA LEU A 245 7.52 12.69 2.78
C LEU A 245 6.93 11.74 1.72
N ILE A 246 5.68 11.96 1.35
CA ILE A 246 4.99 11.34 0.21
C ILE A 246 4.65 12.48 -0.76
N GLU A 247 5.22 12.49 -1.96
CA GLU A 247 5.01 13.58 -2.91
C GLU A 247 4.91 13.14 -4.38
N ASN A 248 4.16 13.88 -5.19
CA ASN A 248 4.04 13.62 -6.64
C ASN A 248 3.52 12.21 -6.93
N ILE A 249 2.33 11.91 -6.41
CA ILE A 249 1.68 10.62 -6.57
C ILE A 249 0.59 10.73 -7.64
N THR A 250 0.59 9.83 -8.62
CA THR A 250 -0.37 9.82 -9.72
C THR A 250 -1.03 8.44 -9.90
N GLY A 251 -2.10 8.41 -10.71
CA GLY A 251 -2.74 7.16 -11.11
C GLY A 251 -3.95 6.77 -10.25
N TYR A 252 -4.18 5.47 -10.09
CA TYR A 252 -5.34 4.93 -9.38
C TYR A 252 -5.06 3.58 -8.72
N SER A 253 -5.75 3.35 -7.60
CA SER A 253 -5.66 2.15 -6.76
C SER A 253 -6.99 1.41 -6.70
N GLY A 254 -6.97 0.11 -6.42
CA GLY A 254 -8.18 -0.70 -6.28
C GLY A 254 -8.82 -0.57 -4.89
N ASP A 255 -8.11 -0.01 -3.92
CA ASP A 255 -8.61 0.37 -2.59
C ASP A 255 -8.13 1.80 -2.27
N ASP A 256 -7.61 2.11 -1.08
CA ASP A 256 -7.12 3.46 -0.78
C ASP A 256 -5.83 3.79 -1.58
N LEU A 257 -5.69 5.02 -2.11
CA LEU A 257 -4.46 5.38 -2.84
C LEU A 257 -3.29 5.60 -1.88
N ILE A 258 -3.55 6.27 -0.76
CA ILE A 258 -2.60 6.45 0.35
C ILE A 258 -3.34 6.19 1.67
N ALA A 259 -2.82 5.29 2.49
CA ALA A 259 -3.36 4.94 3.78
C ALA A 259 -2.32 5.10 4.89
N LEU A 260 -2.67 5.82 5.96
CA LEU A 260 -1.94 5.85 7.23
C LEU A 260 -2.74 5.04 8.24
N THR A 261 -2.26 3.86 8.63
CA THR A 261 -3.03 2.92 9.46
C THR A 261 -2.28 2.59 10.75
N ALA A 262 -2.49 3.44 11.75
CA ALA A 262 -2.04 3.25 13.13
C ALA A 262 -2.94 2.24 13.88
N LEU A 263 -3.05 1.03 13.32
CA LEU A 263 -3.92 -0.04 13.80
C LEU A 263 -3.09 -1.19 14.36
N GLY A 264 -3.29 -1.50 15.63
CA GLY A 264 -2.66 -2.63 16.31
C GLY A 264 -3.38 -3.94 16.05
N SER A 265 -2.66 -5.04 16.21
CA SER A 265 -3.20 -6.40 16.21
C SER A 265 -2.51 -7.21 17.32
N PRO A 266 -3.13 -7.35 18.51
CA PRO A 266 -2.48 -7.90 19.69
C PRO A 266 -2.05 -9.36 19.53
N ASP A 267 -2.73 -10.13 18.66
CA ASP A 267 -2.43 -11.53 18.40
C ASP A 267 -1.43 -11.74 17.24
N SER A 268 -1.00 -10.67 16.58
CA SER A 268 -0.11 -10.77 15.41
C SER A 268 1.35 -10.88 15.83
N VAL A 269 1.94 -12.06 15.57
CA VAL A 269 3.37 -12.33 15.71
C VAL A 269 4.11 -11.91 14.43
N ALA A 270 5.32 -11.34 14.59
CA ALA A 270 6.16 -10.97 13.45
C ALA A 270 6.55 -12.20 12.61
N GLY A 271 6.59 -12.03 11.29
CA GLY A 271 6.92 -13.09 10.33
C GLY A 271 5.89 -14.22 10.22
N ALA A 272 4.75 -14.15 10.91
CA ALA A 272 3.70 -15.15 10.84
C ALA A 272 2.88 -15.05 9.55
N LEU A 273 2.34 -16.18 9.10
CA LEU A 273 1.31 -16.21 8.05
C LEU A 273 -0.04 -15.72 8.59
N ALA A 274 -1.00 -15.48 7.69
CA ALA A 274 -2.32 -14.95 8.02
C ALA A 274 -2.29 -13.61 8.79
N SER A 275 -1.21 -12.85 8.65
CA SER A 275 -1.10 -11.46 9.09
C SER A 275 -0.77 -10.55 7.90
N THR A 276 -1.31 -9.34 7.90
CA THR A 276 -0.96 -8.31 6.91
C THR A 276 0.27 -7.54 7.34
N GLN A 277 0.54 -7.48 8.64
CA GLN A 277 1.65 -6.70 9.19
C GLN A 277 2.81 -7.63 9.55
N VAL A 278 3.86 -7.63 8.73
CA VAL A 278 4.99 -8.58 8.88
C VAL A 278 5.77 -8.35 10.16
N SER A 279 5.78 -7.11 10.68
CA SER A 279 6.52 -6.72 11.87
C SER A 279 5.79 -6.95 13.19
N GLY A 280 4.66 -7.65 13.16
CA GLY A 280 3.84 -7.90 14.34
C GLY A 280 3.03 -6.66 14.74
N GLY A 281 1.85 -6.90 15.30
CA GLY A 281 0.82 -5.88 15.51
C GLY A 281 0.75 -5.31 16.92
N ILE A 282 1.57 -5.79 17.85
CA ILE A 282 1.62 -5.29 19.22
C ILE A 282 2.31 -3.93 19.23
N GLY A 283 1.60 -2.90 19.68
CA GLY A 283 2.16 -1.56 19.84
C GLY A 283 3.20 -1.51 20.95
N ARG A 284 4.34 -0.87 20.67
CA ARG A 284 5.37 -0.51 21.65
C ARG A 284 4.90 0.65 22.52
N SER A 285 5.39 0.72 23.76
CA SER A 285 5.03 1.78 24.72
C SER A 285 5.52 3.16 24.28
N ASP A 286 5.04 4.19 24.98
CA ASP A 286 5.58 5.55 24.92
C ASP A 286 5.49 6.25 23.56
N GLY A 287 4.52 5.84 22.72
CA GLY A 287 4.28 6.44 21.40
C GLY A 287 5.32 6.05 20.34
N CYS A 288 6.16 5.05 20.62
CA CYS A 288 7.13 4.53 19.65
C CYS A 288 6.48 4.04 18.35
N ASP A 289 5.21 3.60 18.44
CA ASP A 289 4.43 3.08 17.32
C ASP A 289 3.34 4.05 16.82
N ASP A 290 3.40 5.32 17.24
CA ASP A 290 2.56 6.38 16.66
C ASP A 290 2.97 6.65 15.20
N ILE A 291 1.99 6.98 14.36
CA ILE A 291 2.27 7.55 13.02
C ILE A 291 2.34 9.07 13.17
N ARG A 292 3.49 9.66 12.87
CA ARG A 292 3.67 11.11 13.07
C ARG A 292 4.61 11.80 12.10
N ASN A 293 4.48 13.11 11.97
CA ASN A 293 5.36 13.94 11.12
C ASN A 293 5.37 13.44 9.67
N VAL A 294 4.18 13.32 9.06
CA VAL A 294 4.02 12.85 7.69
C VAL A 294 3.53 14.00 6.82
N ILE A 295 4.19 14.23 5.68
CA ILE A 295 3.75 15.20 4.68
C ILE A 295 3.32 14.42 3.44
N ILE A 296 2.08 14.63 3.01
CA ILE A 296 1.51 14.13 1.76
C ILE A 296 1.22 15.34 0.88
N ARG A 297 1.83 15.43 -0.31
CA ARG A 297 1.60 16.57 -1.20
C ARG A 297 1.59 16.24 -2.69
N ASN A 298 0.90 17.06 -3.46
CA ASN A 298 0.80 16.92 -4.92
C ASN A 298 0.34 15.51 -5.34
N VAL A 299 -0.85 15.13 -4.90
CA VAL A 299 -1.51 13.87 -5.26
C VAL A 299 -2.52 14.14 -6.39
N ARG A 300 -2.46 13.37 -7.47
CA ARG A 300 -3.39 13.44 -8.61
C ARG A 300 -3.87 12.04 -8.97
N GLY A 301 -4.92 11.57 -8.32
CA GLY A 301 -5.38 10.20 -8.46
C GLY A 301 -6.77 9.96 -7.91
N TYR A 302 -7.22 8.72 -7.94
CA TYR A 302 -8.50 8.29 -7.37
C TYR A 302 -8.48 6.82 -6.93
N SER A 303 -9.45 6.42 -6.12
CA SER A 303 -9.71 5.01 -5.79
C SER A 303 -10.70 4.41 -6.79
N ALA A 304 -10.23 3.49 -7.63
CA ALA A 304 -11.03 2.77 -8.62
C ALA A 304 -12.02 1.78 -8.00
N GLY A 305 -11.74 1.27 -6.80
CA GLY A 305 -12.64 0.41 -6.01
C GLY A 305 -13.65 1.18 -5.15
N ALA A 306 -13.79 2.49 -5.35
CA ALA A 306 -14.71 3.35 -4.60
C ALA A 306 -14.41 3.44 -3.08
N CYS A 307 -13.14 3.25 -2.68
CA CYS A 307 -12.66 3.50 -1.33
C CYS A 307 -12.27 4.99 -1.16
N SER A 308 -11.33 5.33 -0.29
CA SER A 308 -10.88 6.73 -0.12
C SER A 308 -9.66 6.99 -0.97
N ILE A 309 -9.37 8.24 -1.34
CA ILE A 309 -8.08 8.53 -2.00
C ILE A 309 -6.99 8.55 -0.95
N ILE A 310 -7.16 9.34 0.11
CA ILE A 310 -6.28 9.36 1.28
C ILE A 310 -7.08 8.95 2.51
N ARG A 311 -6.61 7.94 3.26
CA ARG A 311 -7.26 7.48 4.49
C ARG A 311 -6.32 7.49 5.68
N LEU A 312 -6.76 8.05 6.79
CA LEU A 312 -6.08 8.01 8.07
C LEU A 312 -6.91 7.18 9.04
N LEU A 313 -6.34 6.12 9.61
CA LEU A 313 -6.95 5.25 10.61
C LEU A 313 -6.05 5.14 11.82
N ASN A 314 -6.64 5.13 13.00
CA ASN A 314 -5.92 4.86 14.24
C ASN A 314 -6.82 4.11 15.22
N SER A 315 -6.20 3.36 16.13
CA SER A 315 -6.88 2.69 17.25
C SER A 315 -6.43 3.30 18.58
N SER A 316 -7.24 3.14 19.63
CA SER A 316 -6.93 3.68 20.97
C SER A 316 -5.50 3.34 21.41
N GLY A 317 -4.72 4.35 21.80
CA GLY A 317 -3.34 4.20 22.26
C GLY A 317 -2.26 4.15 21.16
N LEU A 318 -2.66 4.08 19.88
CA LEU A 318 -1.78 4.26 18.73
C LEU A 318 -2.16 5.57 18.06
N LYS A 319 -1.35 6.61 18.27
CA LYS A 319 -1.74 7.98 17.89
C LYS A 319 -1.35 8.27 16.44
N LEU A 320 -2.05 9.23 15.87
CA LEU A 320 -1.83 9.74 14.52
C LEU A 320 -1.78 11.26 14.58
N HIS A 321 -0.61 11.87 14.38
CA HIS A 321 -0.50 13.32 14.56
C HIS A 321 0.63 14.00 13.80
N GLY A 322 0.51 15.32 13.60
CA GLY A 322 1.52 16.07 12.83
C GLY A 322 1.52 15.63 11.37
N VAL A 323 0.34 15.56 10.77
CA VAL A 323 0.16 15.16 9.37
C VAL A 323 -0.28 16.37 8.55
N LEU A 324 0.43 16.64 7.47
CA LEU A 324 0.04 17.63 6.46
C LEU A 324 -0.39 16.91 5.19
N ILE A 325 -1.61 17.17 4.74
CA ILE A 325 -2.10 16.80 3.41
C ILE A 325 -2.29 18.09 2.64
N ASP A 326 -1.45 18.33 1.62
CA ASP A 326 -1.42 19.58 0.85
C ASP A 326 -1.43 19.30 -0.66
N GLY A 327 -2.56 19.58 -1.30
CA GLY A 327 -2.70 19.40 -2.75
C GLY A 327 -3.13 17.99 -3.10
N LEU A 328 -4.45 17.81 -3.18
CA LEU A 328 -5.08 16.62 -3.76
C LEU A 328 -6.02 17.05 -4.88
N VAL A 329 -5.78 16.53 -6.08
CA VAL A 329 -6.71 16.64 -7.21
C VAL A 329 -7.26 15.26 -7.50
N ASP A 330 -8.54 15.07 -7.20
CA ASP A 330 -9.27 13.87 -7.57
C ASP A 330 -9.44 13.80 -9.10
N THR A 331 -8.85 12.77 -9.71
CA THR A 331 -8.88 12.56 -11.17
C THR A 331 -9.89 11.51 -11.60
N ALA A 332 -10.81 11.09 -10.72
CA ALA A 332 -11.79 10.06 -11.01
C ALA A 332 -12.55 10.34 -12.32
N PRO A 333 -12.62 9.35 -13.23
CA PRO A 333 -13.49 9.44 -14.39
C PRO A 333 -14.97 9.34 -13.98
N PRO A 334 -15.90 9.78 -14.84
CA PRO A 334 -17.33 9.62 -14.59
C PRO A 334 -17.69 8.18 -14.24
N GLY A 335 -18.49 7.99 -13.19
CA GLY A 335 -18.93 6.66 -12.72
C GLY A 335 -17.94 5.90 -11.82
N LYS A 336 -16.75 6.44 -11.54
CA LYS A 336 -15.73 5.82 -10.66
C LYS A 336 -15.44 6.65 -9.41
N GLN A 337 -16.49 7.27 -8.85
CA GLN A 337 -16.34 8.14 -7.68
C GLN A 337 -15.83 7.37 -6.46
N SER A 338 -14.78 7.91 -5.83
CA SER A 338 -14.32 7.46 -4.52
C SER A 338 -15.36 7.80 -3.42
N ARG A 339 -15.36 7.04 -2.32
CA ARG A 339 -16.20 7.33 -1.14
C ARG A 339 -15.79 8.66 -0.51
N ALA A 340 -14.50 8.88 -0.34
CA ALA A 340 -13.96 10.12 0.19
C ALA A 340 -12.66 10.52 -0.50
N ALA A 341 -12.41 11.81 -0.71
CA ALA A 341 -11.07 12.25 -1.12
C ALA A 341 -10.09 12.14 0.04
N VAL A 342 -10.45 12.69 1.21
CA VAL A 342 -9.71 12.48 2.46
C VAL A 342 -10.64 11.93 3.53
N ARG A 343 -10.26 10.83 4.16
CA ARG A 343 -10.97 10.26 5.30
C ARG A 343 -10.12 10.30 6.57
N LEU A 344 -10.66 10.91 7.61
CA LEU A 344 -10.05 11.07 8.93
C LEU A 344 -10.77 10.17 9.94
N GLY A 345 -10.20 9.01 10.20
CA GLY A 345 -10.75 7.98 11.09
C GLY A 345 -11.89 7.16 10.48
N ASP A 346 -12.16 6.01 11.11
CA ASP A 346 -13.30 5.14 10.85
C ASP A 346 -13.54 4.25 12.07
N TYR A 347 -14.62 4.50 12.80
CA TYR A 347 -14.99 3.76 14.02
C TYR A 347 -15.21 2.25 13.81
N ARG A 348 -15.30 1.78 12.57
CA ARG A 348 -15.47 0.34 12.25
C ARG A 348 -14.14 -0.43 12.26
N TYR A 349 -13.01 0.27 12.38
CA TYR A 349 -11.68 -0.34 12.42
C TYR A 349 -11.10 -0.31 13.85
N GLY A 350 -10.18 -1.23 14.12
CA GLY A 350 -9.54 -1.34 15.42
C GLY A 350 -10.54 -1.67 16.54
N THR A 351 -10.43 -0.95 17.66
CA THR A 351 -11.26 -1.15 18.87
C THR A 351 -12.43 -0.16 18.96
N GLY A 352 -12.82 0.46 17.85
CA GLY A 352 -13.88 1.47 17.81
C GLY A 352 -13.34 2.88 17.61
N ASN A 353 -14.13 3.89 17.98
CA ASN A 353 -13.72 5.29 17.89
C ASN A 353 -12.61 5.60 18.93
N PRO A 354 -11.40 6.04 18.51
CA PRO A 354 -10.34 6.39 19.44
C PRO A 354 -10.72 7.60 20.32
N PRO A 355 -10.12 7.71 21.52
CA PRO A 355 -10.27 8.90 22.37
C PRO A 355 -9.88 10.20 21.65
N VAL A 356 -10.56 11.29 21.98
CA VAL A 356 -10.15 12.64 21.54
C VAL A 356 -8.71 12.90 21.98
N GLY A 357 -7.88 13.33 21.04
CA GLY A 357 -6.43 13.56 21.27
C GLY A 357 -5.54 12.51 20.62
N ASP A 358 -6.05 11.32 20.29
CA ASP A 358 -5.26 10.30 19.60
C ASP A 358 -5.02 10.67 18.12
N ALA A 359 -6.03 11.22 17.45
CA ALA A 359 -5.87 11.90 16.17
C ALA A 359 -5.88 13.43 16.36
N ARG A 360 -4.75 14.09 16.09
CA ARG A 360 -4.60 15.54 16.31
C ARG A 360 -3.53 16.20 15.44
N ALA A 361 -3.53 17.53 15.37
CA ALA A 361 -2.52 18.27 14.60
C ALA A 361 -2.44 17.80 13.14
N ILE A 362 -3.62 17.61 12.53
CA ILE A 362 -3.77 17.20 11.14
C ILE A 362 -4.21 18.43 10.35
N ILE A 363 -3.47 18.77 9.31
CA ILE A 363 -3.77 19.87 8.40
C ILE A 363 -4.13 19.27 7.05
N VAL A 364 -5.34 19.55 6.58
CA VAL A 364 -5.80 19.16 5.25
C VAL A 364 -6.06 20.42 4.45
N THR A 365 -5.34 20.59 3.34
CA THR A 365 -5.48 21.79 2.52
C THR A 365 -5.29 21.57 1.02
N ASN A 366 -5.87 22.50 0.24
CA ASN A 366 -5.80 22.51 -1.22
C ASN A 366 -6.38 21.22 -1.84
N ILE A 367 -7.64 20.92 -1.48
CA ILE A 367 -8.34 19.71 -1.94
C ILE A 367 -9.34 20.09 -3.01
N SER A 368 -9.27 19.42 -4.16
CA SER A 368 -10.22 19.52 -5.27
C SER A 368 -10.76 18.12 -5.57
N SER A 369 -12.00 17.85 -5.16
CA SER A 369 -12.55 16.49 -5.09
C SER A 369 -13.79 16.29 -5.95
N ARG A 370 -13.94 15.09 -6.51
CA ARG A 370 -15.17 14.58 -7.13
C ARG A 370 -15.77 13.38 -6.37
N ALA A 371 -15.09 12.92 -5.32
CA ALA A 371 -15.58 11.92 -4.40
C ALA A 371 -16.91 12.31 -3.77
N ARG A 372 -17.65 11.31 -3.28
CA ARG A 372 -18.96 11.54 -2.62
C ARG A 372 -18.84 12.49 -1.42
N GLN A 373 -17.75 12.39 -0.68
CA GLN A 373 -17.37 13.33 0.37
C GLN A 373 -15.97 13.86 0.07
N ALA A 374 -15.79 15.17 -0.01
CA ALA A 374 -14.42 15.67 -0.17
C ALA A 374 -13.60 15.36 1.09
N ILE A 375 -14.15 15.66 2.27
CA ILE A 375 -13.59 15.28 3.57
C ILE A 375 -14.63 14.49 4.37
N LEU A 376 -14.26 13.30 4.83
CA LEU A 376 -15.08 12.48 5.73
C LEU A 376 -14.37 12.31 7.08
N ILE A 377 -14.97 12.81 8.15
CA ILE A 377 -14.49 12.64 9.52
C ILE A 377 -15.26 11.49 10.16
N GLY A 378 -14.63 10.32 10.22
CA GLY A 378 -15.21 9.07 10.75
C GLY A 378 -14.66 8.63 12.11
N GLY A 379 -13.69 9.36 12.66
CA GLY A 379 -13.16 9.16 14.01
C GLY A 379 -12.88 10.50 14.71
N SER A 380 -12.76 10.46 16.04
CA SER A 380 -12.53 11.65 16.86
C SER A 380 -11.30 12.42 16.41
N LEU A 381 -11.39 13.75 16.34
CA LEU A 381 -10.35 14.63 15.81
C LEU A 381 -10.24 15.89 16.66
N CYS A 382 -9.01 16.31 17.01
CA CYS A 382 -8.80 17.62 17.62
C CYS A 382 -7.59 18.40 17.12
N ASP A 383 -7.51 19.67 17.49
CA ASP A 383 -6.35 20.56 17.23
C ASP A 383 -5.91 20.53 15.76
N SER A 384 -6.88 20.61 14.84
CA SER A 384 -6.67 20.31 13.41
C SER A 384 -7.26 21.40 12.51
N VAL A 385 -6.82 21.43 11.25
CA VAL A 385 -7.22 22.46 10.29
C VAL A 385 -7.67 21.80 8.99
N ILE A 386 -8.83 22.21 8.49
CA ILE A 386 -9.35 21.84 7.17
C ILE A 386 -9.56 23.15 6.42
N HIS A 387 -8.77 23.38 5.38
CA HIS A 387 -8.71 24.68 4.71
C HIS A 387 -8.64 24.55 3.19
N ASN A 388 -9.41 25.36 2.45
CA ASN A 388 -9.37 25.38 0.98
C ASN A 388 -9.74 24.01 0.38
N VAL A 389 -11.02 23.64 0.54
CA VAL A 389 -11.62 22.41 0.01
C VAL A 389 -12.70 22.77 -0.98
N ILE A 390 -12.61 22.22 -2.18
CA ILE A 390 -13.60 22.35 -3.25
C ILE A 390 -14.14 20.96 -3.57
N SER A 391 -15.45 20.79 -3.45
CA SER A 391 -16.16 19.57 -3.80
C SER A 391 -16.99 19.79 -5.06
N HIS A 392 -16.79 18.94 -6.07
CA HIS A 392 -17.41 19.01 -7.40
C HIS A 392 -18.43 17.90 -7.66
N GLY A 393 -18.74 17.03 -6.68
CA GLY A 393 -19.64 15.91 -6.89
C GLY A 393 -21.12 16.29 -6.74
N VAL A 394 -21.98 15.67 -7.56
CA VAL A 394 -23.45 15.64 -7.38
C VAL A 394 -23.76 15.20 -5.94
N ASP A 395 -24.56 15.96 -5.20
CA ASP A 395 -24.91 15.70 -3.79
C ASP A 395 -23.71 15.56 -2.83
N SER A 396 -22.53 16.05 -3.22
CA SER A 396 -21.34 15.96 -2.39
C SER A 396 -21.32 17.03 -1.30
N GLN A 397 -21.07 16.61 -0.06
CA GLN A 397 -20.71 17.54 1.00
C GLN A 397 -19.19 17.69 1.01
N ALA A 398 -18.74 18.94 1.09
CA ALA A 398 -17.31 19.20 1.16
C ALA A 398 -16.71 18.66 2.47
N VAL A 399 -17.47 18.67 3.57
CA VAL A 399 -17.08 18.05 4.84
C VAL A 399 -18.29 17.36 5.46
N THR A 400 -18.12 16.09 5.86
CA THR A 400 -19.12 15.31 6.60
C THR A 400 -18.51 14.73 7.86
N ILE A 401 -19.26 14.79 8.97
CA ILE A 401 -18.98 14.05 10.19
C ILE A 401 -19.89 12.83 10.20
N GLU A 402 -19.33 11.62 10.30
CA GLU A 402 -20.04 10.38 9.98
C GLU A 402 -21.05 9.94 11.05
N SER A 403 -20.87 10.35 12.30
CA SER A 403 -21.68 9.90 13.45
C SER A 403 -21.63 10.92 14.59
N ASP A 404 -22.68 10.98 15.42
CA ASP A 404 -22.73 11.79 16.65
C ASP A 404 -21.74 11.31 17.72
N GLU A 405 -21.22 10.07 17.60
CA GLU A 405 -20.17 9.54 18.47
C GLU A 405 -18.78 10.07 18.12
N VAL A 406 -18.63 10.70 16.94
CA VAL A 406 -17.39 11.32 16.51
C VAL A 406 -17.25 12.68 17.16
N VAL A 407 -16.25 12.82 18.03
CA VAL A 407 -15.99 14.09 18.72
C VAL A 407 -14.97 14.91 17.94
N VAL A 408 -15.40 16.08 17.47
CA VAL A 408 -14.57 17.06 16.79
C VAL A 408 -14.39 18.27 17.70
N ARG A 409 -13.15 18.56 18.13
CA ARG A 409 -12.84 19.62 19.09
C ARG A 409 -11.67 20.47 18.61
N ASP A 410 -11.77 21.79 18.70
CA ASP A 410 -10.68 22.70 18.31
C ASP A 410 -10.23 22.48 16.85
N VAL A 411 -11.18 22.19 15.96
CA VAL A 411 -10.95 22.03 14.52
C VAL A 411 -11.45 23.26 13.78
N THR A 412 -10.55 23.90 13.03
CA THR A 412 -10.88 25.06 12.21
C THR A 412 -11.19 24.63 10.78
N MET A 413 -12.38 24.96 10.29
CA MET A 413 -12.80 24.70 8.92
C MET A 413 -13.04 26.03 8.20
N THR A 414 -12.27 26.32 7.14
CA THR A 414 -12.35 27.61 6.43
C THR A 414 -12.19 27.44 4.93
N ASN A 415 -12.83 28.31 4.13
CA ASN A 415 -12.81 28.24 2.67
C ASN A 415 -13.22 26.84 2.14
N ILE A 416 -14.43 26.43 2.52
CA ILE A 416 -15.02 25.14 2.18
C ILE A 416 -16.16 25.40 1.19
N VAL A 417 -16.07 24.81 0.00
CA VAL A 417 -16.99 25.06 -1.11
C VAL A 417 -17.54 23.73 -1.63
N SER A 418 -18.86 23.59 -1.64
CA SER A 418 -19.56 22.57 -2.43
C SER A 418 -20.12 23.25 -3.68
N CYS A 419 -19.62 22.88 -4.85
CA CYS A 419 -20.16 23.35 -6.12
C CYS A 419 -21.48 22.61 -6.38
N ALA A 420 -22.56 23.36 -6.64
CA ALA A 420 -23.75 22.79 -7.24
C ALA A 420 -23.46 22.52 -8.72
N ASP A 421 -23.89 21.38 -9.26
CA ASP A 421 -23.81 21.15 -10.70
C ASP A 421 -24.68 22.17 -11.44
N GLU A 422 -24.08 22.88 -12.39
CA GLU A 422 -24.85 23.46 -13.50
C GLU A 422 -25.21 22.28 -14.41
N GLN A 423 -26.51 21.93 -14.43
CA GLN A 423 -27.09 20.86 -15.25
C GLN A 423 -26.81 21.03 -16.74
#